data_AF-A0A7S1AM72-F1
#
_entry.id   AF-A0A7S1AM72-F1
#
_cell.length_a   1.000
_cell.length_b   1.000
_cell.length_c   1.000
_cell.angle_alpha   90.00
_cell.angle_beta   90.00
_cell.angle_gamma   90.00
#
_symmetry.space_group_name_H-M   'P 1'
#
loop_
_entity.id
_entity.type
_entity.pdbx_description
1 polymer ?
#
loop_
_entity_poly.entity_id
_entity_poly.type
_entity_poly.pdbx_seq_one_letter_code
_entity_poly.pdbx_strand_id
1 'polypeptide(L)'
;VRVMSAVRIMKTVRLFRVASKLQTLRMIEESLDMYTSNTTTAIVRIVLMFLFVLWLGHIVCCIFYTIGRWGISDTSVTWLNIDVDNPSREYMNMQDPYLYATSFHWAVAQISLGSIDIDATNTPERILSVLLMLCGLVFNGTLVSSFSAILVGLEMEAREQTRKTSILSRFLRENEVSLQFSV
;
A
#
# COMPACT_ATOMS: atom_id res chain seq x y z
N VAL A 1 6.53 -0.30 30.92
CA VAL A 1 6.59 -0.92 29.57
C VAL A 1 7.11 0.06 28.50
N ARG A 2 8.18 0.82 28.79
CA ARG A 2 8.68 1.92 27.94
C ARG A 2 9.64 1.49 26.82
N VAL A 3 9.86 0.18 26.64
CA VAL A 3 10.85 -0.39 25.71
C VAL A 3 10.21 -1.10 24.52
N MET A 4 8.93 -1.49 24.62
CA MET A 4 8.27 -2.26 23.55
C MET A 4 7.96 -1.43 22.28
N SER A 5 7.76 -0.12 22.41
CA SER A 5 7.53 0.78 21.27
C SER A 5 8.83 1.05 20.48
N ALA A 6 9.93 1.33 21.20
CA ALA A 6 11.23 1.58 20.57
C ALA A 6 11.83 0.32 19.90
N VAL A 7 11.63 -0.87 20.49
CA VAL A 7 12.11 -2.13 19.89
C VAL A 7 11.32 -2.51 18.62
N ARG A 8 10.03 -2.17 18.53
CA ARG A 8 9.24 -2.37 17.30
C ARG A 8 9.64 -1.39 16.20
N ILE A 9 9.86 -0.12 16.54
CA ILE A 9 10.39 0.90 15.61
C ILE A 9 11.80 0.52 15.11
N MET A 10 12.69 0.01 15.98
CA MET A 10 14.00 -0.49 15.56
C MET A 10 13.91 -1.74 14.67
N LYS A 11 12.91 -2.61 14.89
CA LYS A 11 12.64 -3.77 14.01
C LYS A 11 12.10 -3.34 12.65
N THR A 12 11.25 -2.31 12.58
CA THR A 12 10.74 -1.79 11.29
C THR A 12 11.75 -0.92 10.55
N VAL A 13 12.66 -0.24 11.23
CA VAL A 13 13.86 0.37 10.62
C VAL A 13 14.83 -0.70 10.10
N ARG A 14 14.98 -1.83 10.79
CA ARG A 14 15.72 -3.00 10.27
C ARG A 14 15.04 -3.60 9.03
N LEU A 15 13.71 -3.71 9.02
CA LEU A 15 12.95 -4.10 7.82
C LEU A 15 13.11 -3.05 6.71
N PHE A 16 13.21 -1.76 7.02
CA PHE A 16 13.54 -0.73 6.03
C PHE A 16 14.97 -0.88 5.48
N ARG A 17 15.95 -1.35 6.27
CA ARG A 17 17.27 -1.74 5.72
C ARG A 17 17.18 -2.93 4.76
N VAL A 18 16.26 -3.86 5.01
CA VAL A 18 15.96 -4.98 4.09
C VAL A 18 15.15 -4.50 2.87
N ALA A 19 14.27 -3.53 3.04
CA ALA A 19 13.57 -2.85 1.95
C ALA A 19 14.48 -1.86 1.22
N SER A 20 15.56 -1.36 1.81
CA SER A 20 16.59 -0.54 1.15
C SER A 20 17.52 -1.43 0.31
N LYS A 21 17.52 -2.74 0.59
CA LYS A 21 17.87 -3.78 -0.40
C LYS A 21 16.76 -3.97 -1.48
N LEU A 22 15.80 -3.05 -1.65
CA LEU A 22 15.05 -2.90 -2.92
C LEU A 22 15.99 -2.57 -4.08
N GLN A 23 17.21 -2.10 -3.82
CA GLN A 23 18.22 -1.98 -4.87
C GLN A 23 18.57 -3.37 -5.46
N THR A 24 18.48 -4.45 -4.66
CA THR A 24 18.48 -5.82 -5.18
C THR A 24 17.17 -6.22 -5.86
N LEU A 25 16.03 -5.57 -5.56
CA LEU A 25 14.80 -5.75 -6.36
C LEU A 25 14.92 -5.11 -7.74
N ARG A 26 15.65 -4.00 -7.91
CA ARG A 26 16.01 -3.49 -9.25
C ARG A 26 16.91 -4.47 -10.02
N MET A 27 17.88 -5.10 -9.34
CA MET A 27 18.69 -6.16 -9.95
C MET A 27 17.87 -7.42 -10.25
N ILE A 28 16.87 -7.75 -9.43
CA ILE A 28 15.93 -8.85 -9.68
C ILE A 28 14.97 -8.49 -10.82
N GLU A 29 14.51 -7.25 -10.93
CA GLU A 29 13.68 -6.74 -12.04
C GLU A 29 14.48 -6.80 -13.35
N GLU A 30 15.74 -6.36 -13.36
CA GLU A 30 16.67 -6.51 -14.50
C GLU A 30 16.99 -7.98 -14.82
N SER A 31 17.07 -8.86 -13.82
CA SER A 31 17.31 -10.30 -14.02
C SER A 31 16.04 -11.07 -14.43
N LEU A 32 14.85 -10.59 -14.04
CA LEU A 32 13.56 -11.16 -14.37
C LEU A 32 13.08 -10.69 -15.75
N ASP A 33 13.39 -9.47 -16.19
CA ASP A 33 13.11 -9.02 -17.56
C ASP A 33 13.82 -9.90 -18.61
N MET A 34 14.88 -10.62 -18.20
CA MET A 34 15.60 -11.54 -19.07
C MET A 34 14.96 -12.94 -19.16
N TYR A 35 14.01 -13.31 -18.29
CA TYR A 35 13.45 -14.68 -18.21
C TYR A 35 11.94 -14.79 -17.90
N THR A 36 11.22 -13.69 -17.65
CA THR A 36 9.85 -13.73 -17.10
C THR A 36 8.84 -13.02 -18.00
N SER A 37 7.61 -13.54 -18.08
CA SER A 37 6.53 -12.90 -18.83
C SER A 37 6.17 -11.53 -18.24
N ASN A 38 5.77 -10.58 -19.09
CA ASN A 38 5.31 -9.23 -18.68
C ASN A 38 4.28 -9.28 -17.54
N THR A 39 3.42 -10.30 -17.52
CA THR A 39 2.42 -10.55 -16.47
C THR A 39 3.04 -10.78 -15.09
N THR A 40 4.13 -11.54 -15.01
CA THR A 40 4.76 -11.90 -13.73
C THR A 40 5.44 -10.69 -13.11
N THR A 41 6.14 -9.88 -13.92
CA THR A 41 6.74 -8.61 -13.48
C THR A 41 5.68 -7.64 -12.95
N ALA A 42 4.52 -7.55 -13.63
CA ALA A 42 3.40 -6.73 -13.17
C ALA A 42 2.86 -7.18 -11.80
N ILE A 43 2.63 -8.49 -11.60
CA ILE A 43 2.14 -9.03 -10.32
C ILE A 43 3.12 -8.73 -9.18
N VAL A 44 4.42 -8.94 -9.39
CA VAL A 44 5.45 -8.64 -8.39
C VAL A 44 5.42 -7.16 -8.00
N ARG A 45 5.30 -6.25 -8.97
CA ARG A 45 5.21 -4.81 -8.72
C ARG A 45 3.98 -4.45 -7.87
N ILE A 46 2.82 -5.06 -8.15
CA ILE A 46 1.59 -4.85 -7.37
C ILE A 46 1.78 -5.33 -5.92
N VAL A 47 2.34 -6.52 -5.72
CA VAL A 47 2.59 -7.07 -4.37
C VAL A 47 3.56 -6.19 -3.58
N LEU A 48 4.66 -5.74 -4.19
CA LEU A 48 5.63 -4.86 -3.54
C LEU A 48 5.01 -3.53 -3.12
N MET A 49 4.17 -2.95 -3.99
CA MET A 49 3.46 -1.72 -3.68
C MET A 49 2.46 -1.90 -2.53
N PHE A 50 1.74 -3.03 -2.48
CA PHE A 50 0.85 -3.35 -1.35
C PHE A 50 1.63 -3.49 -0.04
N LEU A 51 2.76 -4.20 -0.03
CA LEU A 51 3.64 -4.30 1.14
C LEU A 51 4.19 -2.94 1.59
N PHE A 52 4.52 -2.07 0.63
CA PHE A 52 4.95 -0.71 0.91
C PHE A 52 3.85 0.12 1.59
N VAL A 53 2.59 0.02 1.15
CA VAL A 53 1.45 0.69 1.80
C VAL A 53 1.25 0.21 3.22
N LEU A 54 1.32 -1.11 3.47
CA LEU A 54 1.22 -1.66 4.83
C LEU A 54 2.33 -1.13 5.75
N TRP A 55 3.55 -1.04 5.22
CA TRP A 55 4.69 -0.50 5.95
C TRP A 55 4.55 0.99 6.27
N LEU A 56 4.13 1.80 5.29
CA LEU A 56 3.81 3.21 5.50
C LEU A 56 2.69 3.38 6.55
N GLY A 57 1.62 2.59 6.44
CA GLY A 57 0.53 2.57 7.40
C GLY A 57 1.02 2.31 8.83
N HIS A 58 1.97 1.39 9.03
CA HIS A 58 2.57 1.13 10.34
C HIS A 58 3.38 2.31 10.87
N ILE A 59 4.16 2.99 10.02
CA ILE A 59 4.92 4.18 10.45
C ILE A 59 3.97 5.29 10.87
N VAL A 60 2.99 5.58 10.01
CA VAL A 60 2.00 6.62 10.26
C VAL A 60 1.20 6.32 11.52
N CYS A 61 0.77 5.08 11.72
CA CYS A 61 0.04 4.71 12.93
C CYS A 61 0.89 4.86 14.20
N CYS A 62 2.18 4.54 14.13
CA CYS A 62 3.09 4.70 15.27
C CYS A 62 3.36 6.18 15.58
N ILE A 63 3.48 7.03 14.56
CA ILE A 63 3.60 8.48 14.72
C ILE A 63 2.32 9.04 15.36
N PHE A 64 1.15 8.71 14.80
CA PHE A 64 -0.14 9.16 15.31
C PHE A 64 -0.40 8.73 16.76
N TYR A 65 -0.06 7.47 17.09
CA TYR A 65 -0.12 6.97 18.46
C TYR A 65 0.84 7.72 19.41
N THR A 66 2.05 8.02 18.95
CA THR A 66 3.04 8.74 19.76
C THR A 66 2.60 10.18 20.03
N ILE A 67 2.03 10.87 19.03
CA ILE A 67 1.48 12.23 19.19
C ILE A 67 0.39 12.25 20.26
N GLY A 68 -0.58 11.33 20.17
CA GLY A 68 -1.65 11.24 21.18
C GLY A 68 -1.13 10.92 22.58
N ARG A 69 -0.12 10.03 22.70
CA ARG A 69 0.46 9.62 23.99
C ARG A 69 1.38 10.65 24.64
N TRP A 70 2.06 11.47 23.85
CA TRP A 70 2.90 12.55 24.38
C TRP A 70 2.07 13.71 24.92
N GLY A 71 0.79 13.80 24.58
CA GLY A 71 -0.08 14.85 25.07
C GLY A 71 0.32 16.23 24.56
N ILE A 72 1.03 16.31 23.43
CA ILE A 72 1.35 17.58 22.77
C ILE A 72 0.04 18.08 22.16
N SER A 73 -0.70 18.86 22.94
CA SER A 73 -1.99 19.42 22.54
C SER A 73 -2.10 20.85 23.01
N ASP A 74 -2.48 21.72 22.08
CA ASP A 74 -2.89 23.10 22.30
C ASP A 74 -4.33 23.19 22.84
N THR A 75 -5.15 22.17 22.63
CA THR A 75 -6.57 22.11 23.02
C THR A 75 -6.81 21.35 24.32
N SER A 76 -5.74 20.85 24.97
CA SER A 76 -5.79 19.95 26.15
C SER A 76 -6.47 18.59 25.91
N VAL A 77 -6.90 18.32 24.68
CA VAL A 77 -7.47 17.03 24.24
C VAL A 77 -6.60 16.41 23.15
N THR A 78 -6.59 15.08 23.11
CA THR A 78 -5.95 14.31 22.03
C THR A 78 -6.94 13.29 21.50
N TRP A 79 -6.64 12.65 20.37
CA TRP A 79 -7.49 11.57 19.86
C TRP A 79 -7.67 10.41 20.86
N LEU A 80 -6.81 10.29 21.88
CA LEU A 80 -6.93 9.30 22.96
C LEU A 80 -7.93 9.71 24.06
N ASN A 81 -8.15 11.01 24.23
CA ASN A 81 -8.99 11.59 25.27
C ASN A 81 -9.79 12.75 24.67
N ILE A 82 -10.77 12.39 23.84
CA ILE A 82 -11.59 13.32 23.05
C ILE A 82 -12.63 14.02 23.93
N ASP A 83 -13.06 13.38 25.02
CA ASP A 83 -14.13 13.88 25.88
C ASP A 83 -13.84 13.52 27.34
N VAL A 84 -13.38 14.51 28.11
CA VAL A 84 -13.07 14.35 29.54
C VAL A 84 -14.34 14.10 30.36
N ASP A 85 -15.50 14.55 29.87
CA ASP A 85 -16.79 14.46 30.55
C ASP A 85 -17.62 13.24 30.13
N ASN A 86 -17.25 12.54 29.03
CA ASN A 86 -17.93 11.34 28.57
C ASN A 86 -16.99 10.12 28.49
N PRO A 87 -16.95 9.28 29.53
CA PRO A 87 -16.04 8.13 29.60
C PRO A 87 -16.28 7.05 28.53
N SER A 88 -17.41 7.11 27.80
CA SER A 88 -17.69 6.18 26.70
C SER A 88 -16.82 6.40 25.45
N ARG A 89 -16.16 7.57 25.32
CA ARG A 89 -15.28 7.91 24.19
C ARG A 89 -13.80 8.05 24.58
N GLU A 90 -13.43 7.55 25.76
CA GLU A 90 -12.05 7.56 26.21
C GLU A 90 -11.29 6.33 25.70
N TYR A 91 -10.35 6.54 24.78
CA TYR A 91 -9.49 5.48 24.26
C TYR A 91 -8.29 5.20 25.17
N MET A 92 -7.90 6.17 26.01
CA MET A 92 -6.69 6.13 26.83
C MET A 92 -6.58 4.89 27.74
N ASN A 93 -7.71 4.34 28.20
CA ASN A 93 -7.78 3.18 29.08
C ASN A 93 -8.02 1.85 28.37
N MET A 94 -8.11 1.85 27.03
CA MET A 94 -8.32 0.64 26.22
C MET A 94 -7.04 -0.21 26.12
N GLN A 95 -7.20 -1.49 25.78
CA GLN A 95 -6.08 -2.42 25.64
C GLN A 95 -5.16 -2.04 24.46
N ASP A 96 -3.85 -2.26 24.62
CA ASP A 96 -2.83 -1.95 23.60
C ASP A 96 -3.13 -2.52 22.19
N PRO A 97 -3.64 -3.75 22.01
CA PRO A 97 -3.96 -4.28 20.68
C PRO A 97 -5.09 -3.50 19.99
N TYR A 98 -6.10 -3.09 20.76
CA TYR A 98 -7.21 -2.29 20.25
C TYR A 98 -6.70 -0.91 19.81
N LEU A 99 -5.92 -0.23 20.67
CA LEU A 99 -5.32 1.06 20.34
C LEU A 99 -4.44 0.99 19.08
N TYR A 100 -3.64 -0.05 18.93
CA TYR A 100 -2.83 -0.26 17.73
C TYR A 100 -3.72 -0.45 16.49
N ALA A 101 -4.73 -1.32 16.55
CA ALA A 101 -5.63 -1.58 15.43
C ALA A 101 -6.39 -0.31 15.01
N THR A 102 -6.85 0.48 15.99
CA THR A 102 -7.53 1.76 15.81
C THR A 102 -6.61 2.80 15.16
N SER A 103 -5.38 2.98 15.66
CA SER A 103 -4.40 3.88 15.04
C SER A 103 -3.99 3.42 13.63
N PHE A 104 -3.90 2.11 13.40
CA PHE A 104 -3.58 1.57 12.08
C PHE A 104 -4.72 1.75 11.09
N HIS A 105 -5.97 1.53 11.53
CA HIS A 105 -7.16 1.81 10.74
C HIS A 105 -7.22 3.29 10.35
N TRP A 106 -6.93 4.20 11.30
CA TRP A 106 -6.82 5.64 11.01
C TRP A 106 -5.77 5.93 9.95
N ALA A 107 -4.56 5.37 10.08
CA ALA A 107 -3.48 5.58 9.12
C ALA A 107 -3.84 5.09 7.71
N VAL A 108 -4.47 3.91 7.61
CA VAL A 108 -4.95 3.37 6.34
C VAL A 108 -6.04 4.26 5.75
N ALA A 109 -6.99 4.72 6.57
CA ALA A 109 -8.04 5.64 6.14
C ALA A 109 -7.48 6.95 5.56
N GLN A 110 -6.47 7.56 6.20
CA GLN A 110 -5.84 8.76 5.66
C GLN A 110 -5.11 8.50 4.33
N ILE A 111 -4.43 7.35 4.21
CA ILE A 111 -3.72 6.97 2.97
C ILE A 111 -4.71 6.65 1.85
N SER A 112 -5.84 6.01 2.15
CA SER A 112 -6.84 5.57 1.15
C SER A 112 -7.97 6.57 0.93
N LEU A 113 -7.94 7.74 1.59
CA LEU A 113 -9.05 8.71 1.64
C LEU A 113 -10.37 8.08 2.14
N GLY A 114 -10.28 7.14 3.09
CA GLY A 114 -11.41 6.54 3.79
C GLY A 114 -11.92 7.39 4.94
N SER A 115 -13.14 7.11 5.39
CA SER A 115 -13.74 7.74 6.58
C SER A 115 -13.51 6.88 7.82
N ILE A 116 -13.29 7.53 8.96
CA ILE A 116 -13.15 6.88 10.27
C ILE A 116 -13.65 7.81 11.38
N ASP A 117 -14.23 7.24 12.43
CA ASP A 117 -14.77 7.96 13.60
C ASP A 117 -13.67 8.43 14.59
N ILE A 118 -12.57 8.97 14.06
CA ILE A 118 -11.46 9.53 14.84
C ILE A 118 -11.03 10.83 14.20
N ASP A 119 -11.40 11.92 14.85
CA ASP A 119 -11.08 13.26 14.39
C ASP A 119 -9.77 13.77 14.99
N ALA A 120 -9.09 14.64 14.24
CA ALA A 120 -7.95 15.38 14.75
C ALA A 120 -8.42 16.49 15.70
N THR A 121 -7.94 16.44 16.94
CA THR A 121 -8.45 17.27 18.05
C THR A 121 -7.52 18.43 18.42
N ASN A 122 -6.29 18.41 17.92
CA ASN A 122 -5.27 19.43 18.15
C ASN A 122 -4.53 19.79 16.86
N THR A 123 -3.77 20.88 16.90
CA THR A 123 -3.07 21.40 15.73
C THR A 123 -2.06 20.39 15.13
N PRO A 124 -1.21 19.70 15.92
CA PRO A 124 -0.29 18.69 15.39
C PRO A 124 -0.99 17.52 14.68
N GLU A 125 -2.07 16.98 15.26
CA GLU A 125 -2.89 15.94 14.63
C GLU A 125 -3.51 16.44 13.32
N ARG A 126 -4.04 17.67 13.30
CA ARG A 126 -4.65 18.26 12.09
C ARG A 126 -3.65 18.46 10.96
N ILE A 127 -2.45 18.97 11.27
CA ILE A 127 -1.39 19.13 10.27
C ILE A 127 -0.99 17.76 9.69
N LEU A 128 -0.82 16.75 10.54
CA LEU A 128 -0.53 15.39 10.10
C LEU A 128 -1.63 14.84 9.18
N SER A 129 -2.91 15.00 9.55
CA SER A 129 -4.05 14.59 8.72
C SER A 129 -4.03 15.25 7.34
N VAL A 130 -3.88 16.58 7.28
CA VAL A 130 -3.86 17.32 6.00
C VAL A 130 -2.72 16.86 5.10
N LEU A 131 -1.52 16.71 5.66
CA LEU A 131 -0.35 16.23 4.90
C LEU A 131 -0.59 14.82 4.35
N LEU A 132 -1.11 13.92 5.19
CA LEU A 132 -1.39 12.53 4.77
C LEU A 132 -2.49 12.45 3.73
N MET A 133 -3.55 13.26 3.84
CA MET A 133 -4.61 13.32 2.83
C MET A 133 -4.09 13.80 1.47
N LEU A 134 -3.22 14.83 1.45
CA LEU A 134 -2.59 15.31 0.21
C LEU A 134 -1.67 14.25 -0.40
N CYS A 135 -0.83 13.60 0.42
CA CYS A 135 0.01 12.49 -0.04
C CYS A 135 -0.82 11.30 -0.53
N GLY A 136 -1.90 10.97 0.20
CA GLY A 136 -2.85 9.93 -0.16
C GLY A 136 -3.52 10.21 -1.50
N LEU A 137 -3.94 11.45 -1.77
CA LEU A 137 -4.52 11.84 -3.05
C LEU A 137 -3.58 11.56 -4.23
N VAL A 138 -2.32 12.01 -4.13
CA VAL A 138 -1.31 11.79 -5.18
C VAL A 138 -1.00 10.29 -5.33
N PHE A 139 -0.88 9.59 -4.20
CA PHE A 139 -0.59 8.16 -4.17
C PHE A 139 -1.71 7.34 -4.84
N ASN A 140 -2.97 7.57 -4.48
CA ASN A 140 -4.11 6.85 -5.06
C ASN A 140 -4.27 7.16 -6.56
N GLY A 141 -4.04 8.41 -6.99
CA GLY A 141 -4.03 8.76 -8.41
C GLY A 141 -2.99 7.94 -9.19
N THR A 142 -1.76 7.87 -8.69
CA THR A 142 -0.66 7.11 -9.31
C THR A 142 -0.94 5.61 -9.30
N LEU A 143 -1.51 5.10 -8.20
CA LEU A 143 -1.90 3.71 -8.02
C LEU A 143 -2.91 3.28 -9.09
N VAL A 144 -3.99 4.04 -9.25
CA VAL A 144 -5.04 3.77 -10.25
C VAL A 144 -4.47 3.84 -11.67
N SER A 145 -3.66 4.85 -11.99
CA SER A 145 -3.01 4.95 -13.30
C SER A 145 -2.12 3.75 -13.61
N SER A 146 -1.36 3.27 -12.62
CA SER A 146 -0.48 2.11 -12.77
C SER A 146 -1.27 0.83 -13.02
N PHE A 147 -2.38 0.62 -12.30
CA PHE A 147 -3.27 -0.52 -12.53
C PHE A 147 -3.91 -0.49 -13.91
N SER A 148 -4.38 0.67 -14.36
CA SER A 148 -4.93 0.82 -15.71
C SER A 148 -3.89 0.48 -16.79
N ALA A 149 -2.64 0.94 -16.64
CA ALA A 149 -1.57 0.63 -17.57
C ALA A 149 -1.26 -0.88 -17.64
N ILE A 150 -1.23 -1.56 -16.50
CA ILE A 150 -1.04 -3.02 -16.43
C ILE A 150 -2.19 -3.74 -17.14
N LEU A 151 -3.44 -3.36 -16.88
CA LEU A 151 -4.61 -4.00 -17.48
C LEU A 151 -4.61 -3.85 -19.01
N VAL A 152 -4.31 -2.63 -19.51
CA VAL A 152 -4.18 -2.37 -20.94
C VAL A 152 -3.05 -3.21 -21.56
N GLY A 153 -1.91 -3.32 -20.88
CA GLY A 153 -0.80 -4.16 -21.31
C GLY A 153 -1.20 -5.64 -21.46
N LEU A 154 -1.94 -6.18 -20.49
CA LEU A 154 -2.44 -7.56 -20.53
C LEU A 154 -3.45 -7.79 -21.66
N GLU A 155 -4.36 -6.84 -21.90
CA GLU A 155 -5.29 -6.94 -23.03
C GLU A 155 -4.58 -6.90 -24.37
N MET A 156 -3.59 -6.01 -24.52
CA MET A 156 -2.80 -5.92 -25.76
C MET A 156 -2.03 -7.21 -26.03
N GLU A 157 -1.44 -7.81 -24.99
CA GLU A 157 -0.73 -9.09 -25.10
C GLU A 157 -1.68 -10.24 -25.50
N ALA A 158 -2.84 -10.35 -24.85
CA ALA A 158 -3.85 -11.35 -25.20
C ALA A 158 -4.39 -11.20 -26.64
N ARG A 159 -4.61 -9.96 -27.07
CA ARG A 159 -5.02 -9.64 -28.46
C ARG A 159 -3.93 -10.00 -29.45
N GLU A 160 -2.66 -9.73 -29.14
CA GLU A 160 -1.53 -10.06 -30.01
C GLU A 160 -1.34 -11.58 -30.16
N GLN A 161 -1.50 -12.34 -29.07
CA GLN A 161 -1.47 -13.81 -29.15
C GLN A 161 -2.59 -14.33 -30.07
N THR A 162 -3.82 -13.83 -29.88
CA THR A 162 -4.96 -14.18 -30.74
C THR A 162 -4.72 -13.81 -32.21
N ARG A 163 -4.11 -12.64 -32.46
CA ARG A 163 -3.77 -12.17 -33.81
C ARG A 163 -2.73 -13.08 -34.47
N LYS A 164 -1.67 -13.44 -33.77
CA LYS A 164 -0.63 -14.36 -34.26
C LYS A 164 -1.22 -15.72 -34.62
N THR A 165 -2.05 -16.30 -33.75
CA THR A 165 -2.76 -17.56 -34.02
C THR A 165 -3.67 -17.44 -35.23
N SER A 166 -4.43 -16.35 -35.36
CA SER A 166 -5.30 -16.12 -36.53
C SER A 166 -4.50 -16.00 -37.83
N ILE A 167 -3.35 -15.32 -37.83
CA ILE A 167 -2.49 -15.19 -39.01
C ILE A 167 -1.89 -16.56 -39.38
N LEU A 168 -1.41 -17.31 -38.39
CA LEU A 168 -0.86 -18.65 -38.60
C LEU A 168 -1.91 -19.60 -39.19
N SER A 169 -3.12 -19.64 -38.61
CA SER A 169 -4.22 -20.46 -39.11
C SER A 169 -4.62 -20.08 -40.55
N ARG A 170 -4.57 -18.79 -40.89
CA ARG A 170 -4.81 -18.33 -42.26
C ARG A 170 -3.71 -18.81 -43.21
N PHE A 171 -2.44 -18.65 -42.84
CA PHE A 171 -1.30 -19.09 -43.64
C PHE A 171 -1.31 -20.61 -43.89
N LEU A 172 -1.58 -21.43 -42.86
CA LEU A 172 -1.67 -22.88 -43.00
C LEU A 172 -2.80 -23.31 -43.93
N ARG A 173 -3.94 -22.61 -43.87
CA ARG A 173 -5.09 -22.85 -44.75
C ARG A 173 -4.81 -22.48 -46.21
N GLU A 174 -4.08 -21.39 -46.45
CA GLU A 174 -3.69 -20.95 -47.81
C GLU A 174 -2.68 -21.89 -48.46
N ASN A 175 -1.84 -22.57 -47.67
CA ASN A 175 -0.81 -23.50 -48.18
C ASN A 175 -1.25 -24.97 -48.18
N GLU A 176 -2.55 -25.26 -47.99
CA GLU A 176 -3.13 -26.61 -47.97
C GLU A 176 -2.40 -27.63 -47.07
N VAL A 177 -1.78 -27.15 -45.98
CA VAL A 177 -1.07 -28.03 -45.05
C VAL A 177 -2.09 -28.86 -44.28
N SER A 178 -2.05 -30.19 -44.44
CA SER A 178 -3.00 -31.11 -43.82
C SER A 178 -3.03 -30.93 -42.29
N LEU A 179 -4.23 -30.67 -41.76
CA LEU A 179 -4.59 -30.36 -40.35
C LEU A 179 -4.19 -31.41 -39.29
N GLN A 180 -3.34 -32.39 -39.59
CA GLN A 180 -2.94 -33.44 -38.65
C GLN A 180 -1.99 -32.95 -37.54
N PHE A 181 -1.53 -31.69 -37.61
CA PHE A 181 -0.65 -31.07 -36.62
C PHE A 181 -1.22 -29.78 -35.96
N SER A 182 -2.49 -29.42 -36.19
CA SER A 182 -3.08 -28.24 -35.52
C SER A 182 -3.89 -28.67 -34.30
N VAL A 183 -3.24 -28.77 -33.14
CA VAL A 183 -3.87 -28.81 -31.82
C VAL A 183 -3.12 -27.85 -30.91
#